data_AF-A0A7V3HXW5-F1
#
_entry.id   AF-A0A7V3HXW5-F1
#
_cell.length_a   1.000
_cell.length_b   1.000
_cell.length_c   1.000
_cell.angle_alpha   90.00
_cell.angle_beta   90.00
_cell.angle_gamma   90.00
#
_symmetry.space_group_name_H-M   'P 1'
#
loop_
_entity.id
_entity.type
_entity.pdbx_description
1 polymer ?
#
loop_
_entity_poly.entity_id
_entity_poly.type
_entity_poly.pdbx_seq_one_letter_code
_entity_poly.pdbx_strand_id
1 'polypeptide(L)'
;MAVKTKRIELRAEQATLDRIQRAANLVHEQTSEFVRKAAMQRAEDILRQELVTAIEPEQFDKLMCSLDAADDAPRLAAAARKPPVFTRR
;
A
#
# COMPACT_ATOMS: atom_id res chain seq x y z
N MET A 1 16.66 -19.30 -3.49
CA MET A 1 16.14 -18.21 -4.35
C MET A 1 14.87 -18.69 -5.01
N ALA A 2 13.77 -17.93 -4.95
CA ALA A 2 12.53 -18.31 -5.64
C ALA A 2 12.77 -18.28 -7.16
N VAL A 3 12.39 -19.35 -7.85
CA VAL A 3 12.56 -19.45 -9.32
C VAL A 3 11.60 -18.47 -9.99
N LYS A 4 12.09 -17.65 -10.92
CA LYS A 4 11.26 -16.73 -11.73
C LYS A 4 10.42 -17.56 -12.72
N THR A 5 9.16 -17.84 -12.41
CA THR A 5 8.31 -18.78 -13.19
C THR A 5 7.36 -18.13 -14.18
N LYS A 6 7.10 -16.82 -14.09
CA LYS A 6 6.15 -16.10 -14.95
C LYS A 6 6.83 -14.96 -15.71
N ARG A 7 6.44 -14.76 -16.96
CA ARG A 7 6.93 -13.68 -17.84
C ARG A 7 5.95 -12.52 -17.87
N ILE A 8 6.47 -11.31 -17.84
CA ILE A 8 5.73 -10.08 -18.10
C ILE A 8 6.22 -9.56 -19.45
N GLU A 9 5.29 -9.37 -20.39
CA GLU A 9 5.57 -8.81 -21.71
C GLU A 9 4.95 -7.42 -21.82
N LEU A 10 5.73 -6.46 -22.32
CA LEU A 10 5.31 -5.06 -22.45
C LEU A 10 5.63 -4.57 -23.86
N ARG A 11 4.67 -3.88 -24.47
CA ARG A 11 4.87 -3.14 -25.72
C ARG A 11 4.94 -1.65 -25.40
N ALA A 12 5.90 -0.96 -25.99
CA ALA A 12 6.07 0.47 -25.85
C ALA A 12 6.63 1.05 -27.16
N GLU A 13 6.45 2.35 -27.35
CA GLU A 13 7.05 3.08 -28.45
C GLU A 13 8.58 3.07 -28.37
N GLN A 14 9.26 3.17 -29.52
CA GLN A 14 10.72 3.15 -29.58
C GLN A 14 11.35 4.23 -28.68
N ALA A 15 10.82 5.45 -28.71
CA ALA A 15 11.31 6.56 -27.88
C ALA A 15 11.21 6.26 -26.37
N THR A 16 10.20 5.49 -25.95
CA THR A 16 10.05 5.06 -24.56
C THR A 16 11.11 4.02 -24.21
N LEU A 17 11.35 3.03 -25.09
CA LEU A 17 12.40 2.03 -24.88
C LEU A 17 13.79 2.66 -24.80
N ASP A 18 14.09 3.63 -25.67
CA ASP A 18 15.37 4.35 -25.68
C ASP A 18 15.59 5.11 -24.37
N ARG A 19 14.53 5.75 -23.85
CA ARG A 19 14.57 6.46 -22.56
C ARG A 19 14.82 5.51 -21.41
N ILE A 20 14.13 4.36 -21.37
CA ILE A 20 14.33 3.34 -20.33
C ILE A 20 15.76 2.77 -20.41
N GLN A 21 16.24 2.45 -21.61
CA GLN A 21 17.60 1.94 -21.82
C GLN A 21 18.66 2.94 -21.34
N ARG A 22 18.49 4.23 -21.66
CA ARG A 22 19.40 5.28 -21.18
C ARG A 22 19.41 5.36 -19.65
N ALA A 23 18.23 5.31 -19.02
CA ALA A 23 18.12 5.34 -17.56
C ALA A 23 18.80 4.12 -16.91
N ALA A 24 18.56 2.91 -17.45
CA ALA A 24 19.20 1.69 -16.98
C ALA A 24 20.73 1.76 -17.09
N ASN A 25 21.24 2.30 -18.19
CA ASN A 25 22.69 2.50 -18.39
C ASN A 25 23.31 3.46 -17.36
N LEU A 26 22.61 4.54 -17.01
CA LEU A 26 23.09 5.53 -16.02
C LEU A 26 23.24 4.92 -14.61
N VAL A 27 22.43 3.91 -14.29
CA VAL A 27 22.52 3.19 -13.01
C VAL A 27 23.28 1.86 -13.12
N HIS A 28 23.91 1.60 -14.27
CA HIS A 28 24.68 0.37 -14.56
C HIS A 28 23.88 -0.92 -14.40
N GLU A 29 22.62 -0.93 -14.82
CA GLU A 29 21.74 -2.09 -14.75
C GLU A 29 21.30 -2.57 -16.14
N GLN A 30 21.01 -3.86 -16.26
CA GLN A 30 20.30 -4.38 -17.42
C GLN A 30 18.89 -3.79 -17.45
N THR A 31 18.41 -3.42 -18.64
CA THR A 31 17.08 -2.82 -18.85
C THR A 31 15.94 -3.64 -18.27
N SER A 32 16.01 -4.96 -18.35
CA SER A 32 15.01 -5.87 -17.77
C SER A 32 14.96 -5.80 -16.24
N GLU A 33 16.12 -5.70 -15.58
CA GLU A 33 16.21 -5.55 -14.13
C GLU A 33 15.78 -4.13 -13.70
N PHE A 34 16.17 -3.09 -14.45
CA PHE A 34 15.71 -1.72 -14.21
C PHE A 34 14.19 -1.62 -14.24
N VAL A 35 13.55 -2.18 -15.28
CA VAL A 35 12.07 -2.21 -15.40
C VAL A 35 11.45 -3.01 -14.27
N ARG A 36 12.02 -4.17 -13.92
CA ARG A 36 11.53 -5.00 -12.80
C ARG A 36 11.56 -4.22 -11.49
N LYS A 37 12.67 -3.57 -11.16
CA LYS A 37 12.82 -2.77 -9.94
C LYS A 37 11.87 -1.59 -9.91
N ALA A 38 11.76 -0.84 -11.01
CA ALA A 38 10.83 0.27 -11.12
C ALA A 38 9.37 -0.16 -10.91
N ALA A 39 8.97 -1.29 -11.51
CA ALA A 39 7.63 -1.84 -11.34
C ALA A 39 7.38 -2.31 -9.89
N MET A 40 8.37 -2.98 -9.27
CA MET A 40 8.28 -3.39 -7.86
C MET A 40 8.15 -2.19 -6.93
N GLN A 41 9.01 -1.17 -7.09
CA GLN A 41 8.97 0.04 -6.28
C GLN A 41 7.60 0.72 -6.38
N ARG A 42 7.07 0.86 -7.60
CA ARG A 42 5.75 1.46 -7.80
C ARG A 42 4.63 0.65 -7.15
N ALA A 43 4.70 -0.68 -7.23
CA ALA A 43 3.72 -1.55 -6.58
C ALA A 43 3.77 -1.39 -5.05
N GLU A 44 4.97 -1.38 -4.46
CA GLU A 44 5.16 -1.17 -3.02
C GLU A 44 4.64 0.20 -2.57
N ASP A 45 4.89 1.26 -3.35
CA ASP A 45 4.42 2.60 -3.02
C ASP A 45 2.88 2.69 -3.03
N ILE A 46 2.21 2.04 -3.98
CA ILE A 46 0.75 1.99 -4.04
C ILE A 46 0.18 1.16 -2.88
N LEU A 47 0.72 -0.04 -2.65
CA LEU A 47 0.24 -0.91 -1.57
C LEU A 47 0.45 -0.26 -0.20
N ARG A 48 1.51 0.53 -0.02
CA ARG A 48 1.73 1.30 1.22
C ARG A 48 0.65 2.35 1.42
N GLN A 49 0.16 3.01 0.36
CA GLN A 49 -0.89 4.02 0.47
C GLN A 49 -2.20 3.44 1.00
N GLU A 50 -2.53 2.18 0.69
CA GLU A 50 -3.73 1.52 1.24
C GLU A 50 -3.66 1.32 2.76
N LEU A 51 -2.44 1.28 3.33
CA LEU A 51 -2.23 1.12 4.77
C LEU A 51 -2.18 2.44 5.53
N VAL A 52 -2.26 3.58 4.83
CA VAL A 52 -2.17 4.90 5.44
C VAL A 52 -3.55 5.54 5.46
N THR A 53 -4.07 5.82 6.65
CA THR A 53 -5.24 6.68 6.80
C THR A 53 -4.78 8.14 6.86
N ALA A 54 -5.00 8.89 5.79
CA ALA A 54 -4.79 10.33 5.80
C ALA A 54 -5.96 11.00 6.53
N ILE A 55 -5.67 11.76 7.58
CA ILE A 55 -6.65 12.53 8.34
C ILE A 55 -6.17 13.97 8.51
N GLU A 56 -7.10 14.92 8.57
CA GLU A 56 -6.76 16.32 8.79
C GLU A 56 -6.15 16.53 10.19
N PRO A 57 -5.24 17.49 10.39
CA PRO A 57 -4.56 17.69 11.66
C PRO A 57 -5.52 17.83 12.85
N GLU A 58 -6.61 18.58 12.68
CA GLU A 58 -7.63 18.74 13.72
C GLU A 58 -8.37 17.44 14.06
N GLN A 59 -8.53 16.54 13.10
CA GLN A 59 -9.09 15.20 13.34
C GLN A 59 -8.06 14.29 14.01
N PHE A 60 -6.77 14.43 13.66
CA PHE A 60 -5.69 13.73 14.33
C PHE A 60 -5.63 14.09 15.81
N ASP A 61 -5.70 15.38 16.14
CA ASP A 61 -5.68 15.83 17.53
C ASP A 61 -6.86 15.27 18.32
N LYS A 62 -8.08 15.30 17.74
CA LYS A 62 -9.27 14.69 18.35
C LYS A 62 -9.11 13.19 18.56
N LEU A 63 -8.55 12.48 17.57
CA LEU A 63 -8.26 11.05 17.67
C LEU A 63 -7.25 10.79 18.79
N MET A 64 -6.17 11.56 18.87
CA MET A 64 -5.16 11.39 19.90
C MET A 64 -5.73 11.64 21.30
N CYS A 65 -6.54 12.69 21.48
CA CYS A 65 -7.21 12.97 22.75
C CYS A 65 -8.19 11.84 23.16
N SER A 66 -8.88 11.22 22.21
CA SER A 66 -9.83 10.13 22.53
C SER A 66 -9.14 8.82 22.93
N LEU A 67 -7.82 8.68 22.70
CA LEU A 67 -7.04 7.55 23.21
C LEU A 67 -6.81 7.65 24.73
N ASP A 68 -6.70 8.87 25.27
CA ASP A 68 -6.50 9.10 26.71
C ASP A 68 -7.81 9.01 27.50
N ALA A 69 -8.91 9.49 26.91
CA ALA A 69 -10.24 9.46 27.51
C ALA A 69 -11.27 9.00 26.48
N ALA A 70 -11.90 7.86 26.75
CA ALA A 70 -12.95 7.33 25.88
C ALA A 70 -14.21 8.20 25.95
N ASP A 71 -14.80 8.45 24.79
CA ASP A 71 -16.10 9.11 24.68
C ASP A 71 -17.22 8.23 25.24
N ASP A 72 -18.29 8.87 25.74
CA ASP A 72 -19.50 8.13 26.11
C ASP A 72 -20.19 7.55 24.86
N ALA A 73 -20.32 6.22 24.84
CA ALA A 73 -20.86 5.47 23.71
C ALA A 73 -22.02 4.55 24.13
N PRO A 74 -23.18 5.09 24.58
CA PRO A 74 -24.26 4.30 25.18
C PRO A 74 -24.87 3.28 24.20
N ARG A 75 -24.93 3.62 22.90
CA ARG A 75 -25.39 2.69 21.86
C ARG A 75 -24.43 1.51 21.68
N LEU A 76 -23.12 1.75 21.74
CA LEU A 76 -22.11 0.71 21.65
C LEU A 76 -22.16 -0.19 22.90
N ALA A 77 -22.29 0.40 24.09
CA ALA A 77 -22.45 -0.34 25.34
C ALA A 77 -23.71 -1.24 25.33
N ALA A 78 -24.84 -0.73 24.84
CA ALA A 78 -26.05 -1.52 24.68
C ALA A 78 -25.89 -2.65 23.65
N ALA A 79 -25.17 -2.40 22.55
CA ALA A 79 -24.89 -3.41 21.53
C ALA A 79 -23.97 -4.53 22.05
N ALA A 80 -22.93 -4.19 22.82
CA ALA A 80 -21.99 -5.16 23.39
C ALA A 80 -22.66 -6.13 24.39
N ARG A 81 -23.79 -5.75 25.00
CA ARG A 81 -24.57 -6.61 25.89
C ARG A 81 -25.46 -7.62 25.15
N LYS A 82 -25.63 -7.48 23.84
CA LYS A 82 -26.45 -8.41 23.05
C LYS A 82 -25.74 -9.76 22.94
N PRO A 83 -26.48 -10.88 22.94
CA PRO A 83 -25.87 -12.20 22.75
C PRO A 83 -25.12 -12.25 21.41
N PRO A 84 -23.95 -12.91 21.35
CA PRO A 84 -23.16 -12.99 20.13
C PRO A 84 -23.95 -13.73 19.05
N VAL A 85 -24.08 -13.11 17.88
CA VAL A 85 -24.75 -13.70 16.71
C VAL A 85 -23.88 -14.79 16.07
N PHE A 86 -22.55 -14.68 16.24
CA PHE A 86 -21.58 -15.65 15.73
C PHE A 86 -20.80 -16.28 16.90
N THR A 87 -20.91 -17.59 17.06
CA THR A 87 -20.07 -18.38 17.96
C THR A 87 -18.88 -18.95 17.17
N ARG A 88 -17.65 -18.72 17.64
CA ARG A 88 -16.48 -19.44 17.12
C ARG A 88 -16.63 -20.92 17.51
N ARG A 89 -16.53 -21.82 16.53
CA ARG A 89 -16.42 -23.27 16.75
C ARG A 89 -15.06 -23.63 17.33
#